data_AF-A0A6F8T2Z8-F1
#
_entry.id   AF-A0A6F8T2Z8-F1
#
_cell.length_a   1.000
_cell.length_b   1.000
_cell.length_c   1.000
_cell.angle_alpha   90.00
_cell.angle_beta   90.00
_cell.angle_gamma   90.00
#
_symmetry.space_group_name_H-M   'P 1'
#
loop_
_entity.id
_entity.type
_entity.pdbx_description
1 polymer ?
#
loop_
_entity_poly.entity_id
_entity_poly.type
_entity_poly.pdbx_seq_one_letter_code
_entity_poly.pdbx_strand_id
1 'polypeptide(L)'
;MNYKITRHYARGEEKFIAEFNELNDARFFMTKKSSIDDLERKKTIYRLYDDYELLHALNKENLSITHAKYADGTSDFNNAAPFIYQVMIKTMDSLERETIAQFNDQNDATLFVVCKFEDDNTLHNDDLLLLFKDKILIDTANKTILANRKKESSGSSSNEKGSIYKLSPLSTRPTPGGGPADYWVKNEDE
;
A
#
# COMPACT_ATOMS: atom_id res chain seq x y z
N MET A 1 -1.71 -7.54 -18.96
CA MET A 1 -1.29 -8.08 -17.65
C MET A 1 -0.65 -9.42 -17.91
N ASN A 2 0.68 -9.43 -17.88
CA ASN A 2 1.47 -10.57 -18.36
C ASN A 2 2.46 -11.04 -17.28
N TYR A 3 2.90 -10.10 -16.43
CA TYR A 3 3.89 -10.38 -15.40
C TYR A 3 3.22 -10.77 -14.08
N LYS A 4 3.46 -12.00 -13.63
CA LYS A 4 2.86 -12.56 -12.41
C LYS A 4 3.91 -12.78 -11.34
N ILE A 5 3.58 -12.43 -10.11
CA ILE A 5 4.45 -12.63 -8.96
C ILE A 5 3.85 -13.68 -8.04
N THR A 6 4.68 -14.64 -7.66
CA THR A 6 4.35 -15.62 -6.63
C THR A 6 5.18 -15.40 -5.38
N ARG A 7 4.62 -15.86 -4.27
CA ARG A 7 5.24 -15.89 -2.96
C ARG A 7 5.24 -17.32 -2.43
N HIS A 8 6.37 -17.74 -1.87
CA HIS A 8 6.53 -19.07 -1.31
C HIS A 8 7.29 -19.00 0.02
N TYR A 9 6.67 -19.51 1.08
CA TYR A 9 7.32 -19.66 2.39
C TYR A 9 8.08 -21.00 2.48
N ALA A 10 9.14 -21.05 3.29
CA ALA A 10 9.96 -22.25 3.44
C ALA A 10 9.21 -23.58 3.76
N ARG A 11 7.98 -23.50 4.29
CA ARG A 11 7.11 -24.64 4.62
C ARG A 11 5.69 -24.51 4.08
N GLY A 12 5.45 -23.58 3.15
CA GLY A 12 4.12 -23.26 2.62
C GLY A 12 3.96 -23.62 1.15
N GLU A 13 2.75 -23.47 0.64
CA GLU A 13 2.50 -23.54 -0.80
C GLU A 13 2.90 -22.23 -1.49
N GLU A 14 3.29 -22.34 -2.75
CA GLU A 14 3.47 -21.19 -3.62
C GLU A 14 2.11 -20.60 -4.02
N LYS A 15 1.97 -19.28 -3.89
CA LYS A 15 0.73 -18.57 -4.19
C LYS A 15 1.00 -17.32 -5.02
N PHE A 16 0.13 -17.03 -5.99
CA PHE A 16 0.12 -15.73 -6.64
C PHE A 16 -0.22 -14.63 -5.63
N ILE A 17 0.45 -13.49 -5.75
CA ILE A 17 0.21 -12.32 -4.90
C ILE A 17 -0.17 -11.09 -5.70
N ALA A 18 0.38 -10.95 -6.91
CA ALA A 18 0.19 -9.78 -7.72
C ALA A 18 0.41 -10.07 -9.21
N GLU A 19 -0.18 -9.23 -10.05
CA GLU A 19 -0.05 -9.26 -11.50
C GLU A 19 0.08 -7.83 -12.05
N PHE A 20 0.94 -7.64 -13.06
CA PHE A 20 1.33 -6.33 -13.58
C PHE A 20 1.29 -6.28 -15.11
N ASN A 21 1.06 -5.06 -15.64
CA ASN A 21 1.26 -4.77 -17.05
C ASN A 21 2.73 -4.57 -17.42
N GLU A 22 3.50 -3.95 -16.53
CA GLU A 22 4.89 -3.57 -16.80
C GLU A 22 5.89 -4.40 -15.97
N LEU A 23 6.99 -4.82 -16.62
CA LEU A 23 8.05 -5.59 -15.97
C LEU A 23 8.76 -4.79 -14.87
N ASN A 24 8.97 -3.49 -15.10
CA ASN A 24 9.66 -2.61 -14.17
C ASN A 24 8.87 -2.51 -12.86
N ASP A 25 7.56 -2.32 -12.95
CA ASP A 25 6.65 -2.29 -11.81
C ASP A 25 6.65 -3.60 -11.03
N ALA A 26 6.64 -4.73 -11.74
CA ALA A 26 6.69 -6.04 -11.10
C ALA A 26 8.01 -6.26 -10.33
N ARG A 27 9.15 -5.95 -10.95
CA ARG A 27 10.48 -6.06 -10.30
C ARG A 27 10.60 -5.13 -9.11
N PHE A 28 10.10 -3.92 -9.26
CA PHE A 28 10.14 -2.89 -8.23
C PHE A 28 9.27 -3.27 -7.02
N PHE A 29 8.03 -3.70 -7.25
CA PHE A 29 7.17 -4.21 -6.19
C PHE A 29 7.80 -5.40 -5.46
N MET A 30 8.34 -6.36 -6.22
CA MET A 30 8.98 -7.56 -5.66
C MET A 30 10.16 -7.22 -4.74
N THR A 31 11.01 -6.27 -5.13
CA THR A 31 12.18 -5.86 -4.33
C THR A 31 11.80 -5.08 -3.08
N LYS A 32 10.81 -4.18 -3.16
CA LYS A 32 10.27 -3.47 -1.99
C LYS A 32 9.60 -4.43 -1.02
N LYS A 33 8.75 -5.33 -1.54
CA LYS A 33 8.06 -6.34 -0.72
C LYS A 33 9.04 -7.28 -0.02
N SER A 34 10.05 -7.77 -0.73
CA SER A 34 11.12 -8.60 -0.13
C SER A 34 11.84 -7.85 0.99
N SER A 35 12.14 -6.56 0.81
CA SER A 35 12.83 -5.76 1.83
C SER A 35 11.99 -5.57 3.10
N ILE A 36 10.67 -5.41 2.96
CA ILE A 36 9.74 -5.31 4.10
C ILE A 36 9.64 -6.64 4.83
N ASP A 37 9.49 -7.73 4.09
CA ASP A 37 9.45 -9.08 4.67
C ASP A 37 10.75 -9.44 5.39
N ASP A 38 11.91 -9.02 4.86
CA ASP A 38 13.22 -9.21 5.50
C ASP A 38 13.27 -8.48 6.86
N LEU A 39 12.71 -7.27 6.95
CA LEU A 39 12.58 -6.52 8.22
C LEU A 39 11.68 -7.25 9.22
N GLU A 40 10.61 -7.87 8.73
CA GLU A 40 9.70 -8.70 9.52
C GLU A 40 10.25 -10.11 9.80
N ARG A 41 11.49 -10.41 9.35
CA ARG A 41 12.17 -11.71 9.48
C ARG A 41 11.37 -12.87 8.86
N LYS A 42 10.60 -12.57 7.82
CA LYS A 42 9.84 -13.55 7.05
C LYS A 42 10.74 -14.20 6.01
N LYS A 43 10.85 -15.52 6.11
CA LYS A 43 11.65 -16.35 5.20
C LYS A 43 10.84 -16.69 3.96
N THR A 44 10.95 -15.83 2.96
CA THR A 44 10.08 -15.86 1.78
C THR A 44 10.89 -15.87 0.48
N ILE A 45 10.45 -16.69 -0.46
CA ILE A 45 10.95 -16.73 -1.83
C ILE A 45 9.93 -16.03 -2.72
N TYR A 46 10.40 -15.06 -3.49
CA TYR A 46 9.58 -14.37 -4.48
C TYR A 46 10.02 -14.80 -5.88
N ARG A 47 9.06 -15.06 -6.76
CA ARG A 47 9.33 -15.40 -8.16
C ARG A 47 8.47 -14.56 -9.08
N LEU A 48 9.06 -14.16 -10.20
CA LEU A 48 8.44 -13.34 -11.24
C LEU A 48 8.39 -14.17 -12.52
N TYR A 49 7.19 -14.31 -13.05
CA TYR A 49 6.89 -15.04 -14.27
C TYR A 49 6.39 -14.09 -15.35
N ASP A 50 6.70 -14.39 -16.60
CA ASP A 50 6.02 -13.86 -17.79
C ASP A 50 5.25 -15.02 -18.43
N ASP A 51 3.92 -14.98 -18.28
CA ASP A 51 3.00 -16.10 -18.52
C ASP A 51 3.38 -17.41 -17.79
N TYR A 52 4.34 -18.15 -18.32
CA TYR A 52 4.84 -19.43 -17.80
C TYR A 52 6.38 -19.47 -17.65
N GLU A 53 7.09 -18.44 -18.13
CA GLU A 53 8.54 -18.40 -18.07
C GLU A 53 9.01 -17.67 -16.80
N LEU A 54 9.87 -18.31 -16.02
CA LEU A 54 10.46 -17.71 -14.83
C LEU A 54 11.52 -16.68 -15.25
N LEU A 55 11.23 -15.39 -15.09
CA LEU A 55 12.15 -14.31 -15.41
C LEU A 55 13.13 -14.00 -14.27
N HIS A 56 12.64 -14.03 -13.02
CA HIS A 56 13.46 -13.65 -11.87
C HIS A 56 13.01 -14.37 -10.61
N ALA A 57 13.97 -14.72 -9.75
CA ALA A 57 13.70 -15.30 -8.44
C ALA A 57 14.57 -14.63 -7.38
N LEU A 58 13.94 -14.19 -6.29
CA LEU A 58 14.61 -13.69 -5.10
C LEU A 58 14.54 -14.76 -4.00
N ASN A 59 15.69 -15.38 -3.72
CA ASN A 59 15.89 -16.31 -2.62
C ASN A 59 17.14 -15.91 -1.82
N LYS A 60 17.10 -14.76 -1.14
CA LYS A 60 18.25 -14.23 -0.39
C LYS A 60 18.75 -15.19 0.69
N GLU A 61 17.84 -15.94 1.31
CA GLU A 61 18.16 -16.86 2.39
C GLU A 61 18.66 -18.23 1.91
N ASN A 62 18.82 -18.45 0.60
CA ASN A 62 19.20 -19.75 0.02
C ASN A 62 18.38 -20.91 0.61
N LEU A 63 17.08 -20.69 0.79
CA LEU A 63 16.20 -21.67 1.38
C LEU A 63 16.19 -22.92 0.49
N SER A 64 16.72 -24.02 1.05
CA SER A 64 16.60 -25.34 0.44
C SER A 64 15.17 -25.81 0.63
N ILE A 65 14.40 -25.75 -0.44
CA ILE A 65 13.03 -26.23 -0.48
C ILE A 65 13.06 -27.75 -0.67
N THR A 66 13.45 -28.50 0.37
CA THR A 66 13.53 -29.98 0.34
C THR A 66 12.17 -30.66 0.58
N HIS A 67 11.18 -29.94 1.11
CA HIS A 67 9.88 -30.51 1.49
C HIS A 67 8.67 -29.74 0.97
N ALA A 68 8.84 -28.65 0.21
CA ALA A 68 7.68 -28.04 -0.42
C ALA A 68 7.26 -28.91 -1.60
N LYS A 69 5.95 -29.14 -1.70
CA LYS A 69 5.35 -29.66 -2.92
C LYS A 69 5.62 -28.63 -4.01
N TYR A 70 6.64 -28.88 -4.82
CA TYR A 70 6.72 -28.25 -6.12
C TYR A 70 5.43 -28.63 -6.83
N ALA A 71 4.75 -27.64 -7.41
CA ALA A 71 3.94 -27.94 -8.57
C ALA A 71 4.92 -28.52 -9.59
N ASP A 72 4.95 -29.85 -9.71
CA ASP A 72 5.66 -30.55 -10.77
C ASP A 72 5.11 -30.03 -12.09
N GLY A 73 5.78 -29.02 -12.66
CA GLY A 73 5.71 -28.54 -14.04
C GLY A 73 4.36 -28.15 -14.65
N THR A 74 3.21 -28.43 -14.04
CA THR A 74 1.92 -28.43 -14.77
C THR A 74 0.65 -28.43 -13.93
N SER A 75 0.70 -28.58 -12.61
CA SER A 75 -0.51 -28.78 -11.78
C SER A 75 -0.78 -27.60 -10.84
N ASP A 76 -1.95 -26.98 -11.01
CA ASP A 76 -2.70 -26.18 -10.01
C ASP A 76 -2.51 -24.66 -9.86
N PHE A 77 -1.95 -23.97 -10.87
CA PHE A 77 -2.11 -22.50 -10.95
C PHE A 77 -3.55 -22.06 -11.28
N ASN A 78 -4.41 -22.98 -11.73
CA ASN A 78 -5.78 -22.72 -12.19
C ASN A 78 -6.78 -22.49 -11.04
N ASN A 79 -6.42 -22.83 -9.80
CA ASN A 79 -7.23 -22.57 -8.60
C ASN A 79 -6.68 -21.40 -7.76
N ALA A 80 -5.96 -20.48 -8.39
CA ALA A 80 -5.52 -19.26 -7.75
C ALA A 80 -6.73 -18.45 -7.27
N ALA A 81 -6.69 -18.00 -6.01
CA ALA A 81 -7.66 -17.03 -5.52
C ALA A 81 -7.67 -15.80 -6.47
N PRO A 82 -8.85 -15.31 -6.87
CA PRO A 82 -8.93 -14.20 -7.81
C PRO A 82 -8.30 -12.96 -7.18
N PHE A 83 -7.62 -12.15 -7.99
CA PHE A 83 -7.15 -10.84 -7.57
C PHE A 83 -8.36 -9.94 -7.33
N ILE A 84 -8.61 -9.65 -6.06
CA ILE A 84 -9.77 -8.87 -5.61
C ILE A 84 -9.48 -7.37 -5.70
N TYR A 85 -8.21 -6.99 -5.54
CA TYR A 85 -7.77 -5.61 -5.55
C TYR A 85 -7.16 -5.23 -6.90
N GLN A 86 -7.62 -4.12 -7.47
CA GLN A 86 -7.19 -3.64 -8.76
C GLN A 86 -6.71 -2.19 -8.64
N VAL A 87 -5.51 -1.91 -9.12
CA VAL A 87 -4.95 -0.56 -9.21
C VAL A 87 -5.06 -0.09 -10.65
N MET A 88 -5.76 1.02 -10.83
CA MET A 88 -5.88 1.69 -12.11
C MET A 88 -5.22 3.06 -12.06
N ILE A 89 -4.68 3.49 -13.19
CA ILE A 89 -4.17 4.84 -13.37
C ILE A 89 -5.10 5.63 -14.29
N LYS A 90 -5.29 6.91 -13.96
CA LYS A 90 -5.85 7.90 -14.86
C LYS A 90 -4.83 9.02 -15.00
N THR A 91 -4.25 9.13 -16.18
CA THR A 91 -3.33 10.22 -16.52
C THR A 91 -4.10 11.46 -16.94
N MET A 92 -3.50 12.65 -16.79
CA MET A 92 -4.10 13.92 -17.24
C MET A 92 -4.46 13.91 -18.73
N ASP A 93 -3.58 13.31 -19.53
CA ASP A 93 -3.67 13.31 -20.99
C ASP A 93 -4.65 12.25 -21.55
N SER A 94 -5.08 11.31 -20.72
CA SER A 94 -6.00 10.24 -21.12
C SER A 94 -7.34 10.32 -20.39
N LEU A 95 -8.43 10.22 -21.16
CA LEU A 95 -9.77 10.02 -20.61
C LEU A 95 -9.98 8.58 -20.12
N GLU A 96 -9.18 7.64 -20.61
CA GLU A 96 -9.29 6.22 -20.30
C GLU A 96 -8.52 5.86 -19.04
N ARG A 97 -9.08 4.92 -18.26
CA ARG A 97 -8.41 4.36 -17.08
C ARG A 97 -7.74 3.08 -17.49
N GLU A 98 -6.44 2.98 -17.24
CA GLU A 98 -5.71 1.75 -17.52
C GLU A 98 -5.49 0.97 -16.23
N THR A 99 -5.65 -0.35 -16.29
CA THR A 99 -5.30 -1.23 -15.17
C THR A 99 -3.82 -1.48 -15.18
N ILE A 100 -3.10 -1.11 -14.12
CA ILE A 100 -1.64 -1.26 -14.08
C ILE A 100 -1.19 -2.46 -13.24
N ALA A 101 -1.93 -2.77 -12.17
CA ALA A 101 -1.59 -3.85 -11.25
C ALA A 101 -2.83 -4.45 -10.57
N GLN A 102 -2.75 -5.73 -10.22
CA GLN A 102 -3.79 -6.50 -9.53
C GLN A 102 -3.17 -7.24 -8.35
N PHE A 103 -3.90 -7.39 -7.25
CA PHE A 103 -3.40 -7.93 -5.98
C PHE A 103 -4.42 -8.78 -5.24
N ASN A 104 -3.90 -9.73 -4.46
CA ASN A 104 -4.69 -10.57 -3.56
C ASN A 104 -4.89 -9.93 -2.19
N ASP A 105 -4.00 -9.04 -1.76
CA ASP A 105 -4.07 -8.34 -0.48
C ASP A 105 -4.16 -6.82 -0.67
N GLN A 106 -4.94 -6.16 0.19
CA GLN A 106 -5.08 -4.71 0.20
C GLN A 106 -3.77 -4.03 0.55
N ASN A 107 -3.01 -4.57 1.53
CA ASN A 107 -1.75 -3.96 1.97
C ASN A 107 -0.70 -3.99 0.86
N ASP A 108 -0.70 -5.03 0.04
CA ASP A 108 0.19 -5.15 -1.11
C ASP A 108 -0.19 -4.11 -2.18
N ALA A 109 -1.49 -3.93 -2.43
CA ALA A 109 -1.96 -2.91 -3.37
C ALA A 109 -1.66 -1.48 -2.89
N THR A 110 -1.86 -1.18 -1.61
CA THR A 110 -1.54 0.14 -1.04
C THR A 110 -0.05 0.39 -1.02
N LEU A 111 0.76 -0.63 -0.70
CA LEU A 111 2.22 -0.55 -0.79
C LEU A 111 2.65 -0.18 -2.20
N PHE A 112 2.10 -0.86 -3.22
CA PHE A 112 2.42 -0.57 -4.61
C PHE A 112 2.07 0.88 -4.99
N VAL A 113 0.87 1.35 -4.63
CA VAL A 113 0.44 2.74 -4.90
C VAL A 113 1.42 3.75 -4.29
N VAL A 114 1.83 3.56 -3.03
CA VAL A 114 2.80 4.45 -2.37
C VAL A 114 4.15 4.41 -3.08
N CYS A 115 4.65 3.21 -3.38
CA CYS A 115 5.97 3.06 -3.99
C CYS A 115 6.01 3.61 -5.43
N LYS A 116 4.93 3.46 -6.20
CA LYS A 116 4.84 3.95 -7.57
C LYS A 116 5.01 5.49 -7.63
N PHE A 117 4.45 6.24 -6.69
CA PHE A 117 4.65 7.70 -6.63
C PHE A 117 6.01 8.14 -6.05
N GLU A 118 6.72 7.27 -5.34
CA GLU A 118 8.06 7.59 -4.80
C GLU A 118 9.14 7.50 -5.88
N ASP A 119 9.09 6.45 -6.69
CA ASP A 119 10.21 6.08 -7.57
C ASP A 119 9.91 6.31 -9.06
N ASP A 120 8.64 6.50 -9.46
CA ASP A 120 8.28 6.77 -10.86
C ASP A 120 8.25 8.28 -11.16
N ASN A 121 9.29 8.76 -11.85
CA ASN A 121 9.41 10.14 -12.30
C ASN A 121 8.50 10.47 -13.50
N THR A 122 7.87 9.48 -14.12
CA THR A 122 6.96 9.71 -15.26
C THR A 122 5.58 10.17 -14.82
N LEU A 123 5.22 9.95 -13.54
CA LEU A 123 3.94 10.35 -12.98
C LEU A 123 3.90 11.85 -12.70
N HIS A 124 2.91 12.49 -13.29
CA HIS A 124 2.57 13.88 -13.01
C HIS A 124 1.86 13.99 -11.66
N ASN A 125 1.92 15.18 -11.06
CA ASN A 125 1.29 15.43 -9.75
C ASN A 125 -0.23 15.21 -9.77
N ASP A 126 -0.84 15.39 -10.95
CA ASP A 126 -2.27 15.29 -11.19
C ASP A 126 -2.71 13.88 -11.61
N ASP A 127 -1.77 12.98 -11.86
CA ASP A 127 -2.09 11.59 -12.18
C ASP A 127 -2.73 10.92 -10.96
N LEU A 128 -3.80 10.19 -11.23
CA LEU A 128 -4.66 9.62 -10.20
C LEU A 128 -4.51 8.10 -10.21
N LEU A 129 -4.03 7.55 -9.11
CA LEU A 129 -4.11 6.11 -8.84
C LEU A 129 -5.42 5.83 -8.09
N LEU A 130 -6.16 4.87 -8.61
CA LEU A 130 -7.45 4.43 -8.12
C LEU A 130 -7.34 2.99 -7.67
N LEU A 131 -7.64 2.71 -6.40
CA LEU A 131 -7.66 1.37 -5.85
C LEU A 131 -9.10 0.88 -5.78
N PHE A 132 -9.37 -0.23 -6.45
CA PHE A 132 -10.67 -0.90 -6.46
C PHE A 132 -10.61 -2.22 -5.71
N LYS A 133 -11.73 -2.61 -5.11
CA LYS A 133 -12.01 -3.95 -4.59
C LYS A 133 -13.29 -4.45 -5.25
N ASP A 134 -13.25 -5.57 -5.96
CA ASP A 134 -14.43 -6.12 -6.66
C ASP A 134 -15.19 -5.07 -7.49
N LYS A 135 -14.45 -4.19 -8.19
CA LYS A 135 -14.96 -3.04 -8.98
C LYS A 135 -15.53 -1.86 -8.19
N ILE A 136 -15.49 -1.91 -6.86
CA ILE A 136 -15.86 -0.79 -5.99
C ILE A 136 -14.61 0.04 -5.71
N LEU A 137 -14.65 1.35 -5.97
CA LEU A 137 -13.55 2.25 -5.62
C LEU A 137 -13.43 2.34 -4.10
N ILE A 138 -12.26 2.01 -3.56
CA ILE A 138 -12.00 2.03 -2.10
C ILE A 138 -10.99 3.11 -1.70
N ASP A 139 -10.06 3.48 -2.57
CA ASP A 139 -9.12 4.57 -2.30
C ASP A 139 -8.75 5.31 -3.58
N THR A 140 -8.35 6.57 -3.42
CA THR A 140 -7.88 7.45 -4.48
C THR A 140 -6.65 8.19 -3.97
N ALA A 141 -5.57 8.12 -4.74
CA ALA A 141 -4.29 8.69 -4.38
C ALA A 141 -3.70 9.46 -5.56
N ASN A 142 -3.18 10.65 -5.27
CA ASN A 142 -2.24 11.37 -6.11
C ASN A 142 -1.03 11.77 -5.26
N LYS A 143 -0.03 12.39 -5.89
CA LYS A 143 1.21 12.76 -5.20
C LYS A 143 0.98 13.69 -4.00
N THR A 144 0.04 14.64 -4.12
CA THR A 144 -0.26 15.62 -3.06
C THR A 144 -0.99 14.98 -1.88
N ILE A 145 -1.97 14.11 -2.13
CA ILE A 145 -2.69 13.34 -1.11
C ILE A 145 -1.72 12.45 -0.34
N LEU A 146 -0.83 11.72 -1.03
CA LEU A 146 0.14 10.86 -0.36
C LEU A 146 1.15 11.65 0.46
N ALA A 147 1.63 12.79 -0.03
CA ALA A 147 2.51 13.66 0.73
C ALA A 147 1.84 14.18 2.02
N ASN A 148 0.55 14.52 1.95
CA ASN A 148 -0.21 14.95 3.13
C ASN A 148 -0.42 13.81 4.13
N ARG A 149 -0.78 12.60 3.67
CA ARG A 149 -0.90 11.40 4.53
C ARG A 149 0.41 11.09 5.27
N LYS A 150 1.56 11.22 4.57
CA LYS A 150 2.89 11.08 5.20
C LYS A 150 3.12 12.13 6.28
N LYS A 151 2.82 13.41 5.99
CA LYS A 151 2.94 14.49 6.97
C LYS A 151 2.07 14.25 8.21
N GLU A 152 0.82 13.82 8.04
CA GLU A 152 -0.08 13.48 9.16
C GLU A 152 0.47 12.32 9.99
N SER A 153 0.96 11.26 9.34
CA SER A 153 1.57 10.11 10.05
C SER A 153 2.84 10.50 10.82
N SER A 154 3.66 11.42 10.29
CA SER A 154 4.86 11.92 10.97
C SER A 154 4.57 12.98 12.03
N GLY A 155 3.52 13.78 11.86
CA GLY A 155 3.09 14.81 12.80
C GLY A 155 2.49 14.23 14.07
N SER A 156 2.00 12.98 14.03
CA SER A 156 1.51 12.26 15.20
C SER A 156 2.60 11.85 16.19
N SER A 157 3.90 11.88 15.83
CA SER A 157 4.99 11.47 16.73
C SER A 157 5.77 12.65 17.35
N SER A 158 5.39 13.90 17.07
CA SER A 158 6.12 15.06 17.57
C SER A 158 5.21 16.27 17.82
N ASN A 159 4.37 16.19 18.86
CA ASN A 159 3.94 17.35 19.65
C ASN A 159 3.13 16.96 20.90
N GLU A 160 3.75 16.27 21.86
CA GLU A 160 3.27 16.27 23.27
C GLU A 160 3.91 17.39 24.12
N LYS A 161 4.35 18.49 23.47
CA LYS A 161 4.63 19.77 24.13
C LYS A 161 3.94 20.95 23.44
N GLY A 162 2.79 20.69 22.81
CA GLY A 162 1.84 21.74 22.43
C GLY A 162 0.80 21.87 23.54
N SER A 163 0.63 23.07 24.08
CA SER A 163 -0.32 23.41 25.14
C SER A 163 -1.63 22.62 25.05
N ILE A 164 -1.96 21.89 26.12
CA ILE A 164 -3.22 21.18 26.30
C ILE A 164 -4.33 22.22 26.44
N TYR A 165 -4.88 22.68 25.32
CA TYR A 165 -6.14 23.43 25.34
C TYR A 165 -7.25 22.43 25.65
N LYS A 166 -7.68 22.39 26.91
CA LYS A 166 -8.92 21.70 27.28
C LYS A 166 -10.08 22.62 26.89
N LEU A 167 -11.08 22.08 26.21
CA LEU A 167 -12.38 22.72 26.12
C LEU A 167 -12.86 22.94 27.56
N SER A 168 -12.99 24.19 27.99
CA SER A 168 -13.71 24.49 29.22
C SER A 168 -15.10 23.84 29.09
N PRO A 169 -15.56 23.08 30.10
CA PRO A 169 -16.85 22.42 30.02
C PRO A 169 -17.91 23.47 29.69
N LEU A 170 -18.64 23.25 28.59
CA LEU A 170 -19.74 24.13 28.18
C LEU A 170 -20.66 24.31 29.38
N SER A 171 -20.73 25.53 29.91
CA SER A 171 -21.66 25.87 30.99
C SER A 171 -23.07 25.60 30.47
N THR A 172 -23.76 24.60 31.04
CA THR A 172 -25.15 24.27 30.70
C THR A 172 -26.14 25.30 31.27
N ARG A 173 -25.65 26.38 31.88
CA ARG A 173 -26.48 27.49 32.38
C ARG A 173 -26.61 28.57 31.31
N PRO A 174 -27.84 29.01 30.97
CA PRO A 174 -28.03 30.18 30.12
C PRO A 174 -27.35 31.39 30.76
N THR A 175 -26.41 32.02 30.05
CA THR A 175 -25.73 33.22 30.50
C THR A 175 -26.69 34.41 30.37
N PRO A 176 -26.97 35.18 31.44
CA PRO A 176 -27.75 36.42 31.30
C PRO A 176 -26.99 37.43 30.44
N GLY A 177 -27.72 38.16 29.59
CA GLY A 177 -27.14 39.12 28.65
C GLY A 177 -26.31 40.19 29.36
N GLY A 178 -25.07 40.39 28.92
CA GLY A 178 -24.15 41.43 29.41
C GLY A 178 -22.85 40.92 30.06
N GLY A 179 -22.61 39.61 30.13
CA GLY A 179 -21.34 39.04 30.60
C GLY A 179 -20.24 39.03 29.52
N PRO A 180 -18.94 39.02 29.91
CA PRO A 180 -17.82 38.90 28.98
C PRO A 180 -17.91 37.57 28.20
N ALA A 181 -17.53 37.58 26.92
CA ALA A 181 -17.63 36.41 26.06
C ALA A 181 -16.69 35.27 26.50
N ASP A 182 -17.08 34.03 26.20
CA ASP A 182 -16.26 32.85 26.45
C ASP A 182 -14.99 32.89 25.59
N TYR A 183 -13.83 33.12 26.21
CA TYR A 183 -12.54 33.08 25.53
C TYR A 183 -11.73 31.87 25.98
N TRP A 184 -10.88 31.37 25.09
CA TRP A 184 -9.87 30.36 25.38
C TRP A 184 -8.86 30.89 26.39
N VAL A 185 -8.79 30.30 27.57
CA VAL A 185 -7.78 30.63 28.59
C VAL A 185 -6.58 29.72 28.39
N LYS A 186 -5.39 30.32 28.26
CA LYS A 186 -4.12 29.60 28.24
C LYS A 186 -3.75 29.29 29.70
N ASN A 187 -3.45 28.03 30.02
CA ASN A 187 -2.96 27.67 31.35
C ASN A 187 -1.56 28.29 31.54
N GLU A 188 -1.46 29.31 32.39
CA GLU A 188 -0.20 29.73 33.00
C GLU A 188 -0.25 29.29 34.45
N ASP A 189 0.13 28.04 34.71
CA ASP A 189 0.50 27.59 36.03
C ASP A 189 1.86 26.90 35.89
N GLU A 190 2.88 27.56 36.45
CA GLU A 190 4.22 27.02 36.75
C GLU A 190 4.15 25.84 37.74
#